data_AF-A0A7X0SHB1-F1
#
_entry.id   AF-A0A7X0SHB1-F1
#
_cell.length_a   1.000
_cell.length_b   1.000
_cell.length_c   1.000
_cell.angle_alpha   90.00
_cell.angle_beta   90.00
_cell.angle_gamma   90.00
#
_symmetry.space_group_name_H-M   'P 1'
#
loop_
_entity.id
_entity.type
_entity.pdbx_description
1 polymer ?
#
loop_
_entity_poly.entity_id
_entity_poly.type
_entity_poly.pdbx_seq_one_letter_code
_entity_poly.pdbx_strand_id
1 'polypeptide(L)' 'MSCKCSSWDMDEGYKCSVTGDRCIFMIPNSKRCAELYGEGPDSEREDLEN' A
#
# COMPACT_ATOMS: atom_id res chain seq x y z
N MET A 1 1.87 2.95 -12.02
CA MET A 1 2.90 3.69 -11.28
C MET A 1 2.94 3.14 -9.87
N SER A 2 4.08 3.26 -9.19
CA SER A 2 4.30 2.64 -7.88
C SER A 2 3.32 3.15 -6.80
N CYS A 3 3.13 2.38 -5.73
CA CYS A 3 2.25 2.76 -4.62
C CYS A 3 2.77 4.01 -3.89
N LYS A 4 1.94 5.07 -3.80
CA LYS A 4 2.29 6.31 -3.05
C LYS A 4 2.42 6.11 -1.54
N CYS A 5 1.85 5.03 -1.01
CA CYS A 5 1.95 4.67 0.41
C CYS A 5 3.18 3.79 0.69
N SER A 6 4.07 3.58 -0.29
CA SER A 6 5.29 2.83 -0.06
C SER A 6 6.45 3.71 0.39
N SER A 7 7.18 3.26 1.41
CA SER A 7 8.45 3.82 1.87
C SER A 7 9.53 2.75 1.78
N TRP A 8 10.75 3.13 1.41
CA TRP A 8 11.88 2.20 1.38
C TRP A 8 12.60 2.18 2.72
N ASP A 9 12.80 0.98 3.24
CA ASP A 9 13.62 0.68 4.41
C ASP A 9 14.77 -0.24 3.98
N MET A 10 15.98 0.01 4.47
CA MET A 10 17.17 -0.74 4.04
C MET A 10 17.19 -2.18 4.57
N ASP A 11 16.59 -2.42 5.74
CA ASP A 11 16.58 -3.72 6.41
C ASP A 11 15.33 -4.53 6.04
N GLU A 12 14.20 -3.85 5.81
CA GLU A 12 12.91 -4.49 5.57
C GLU A 12 12.40 -4.41 4.12
N GLY A 13 13.03 -3.58 3.27
CA GLY A 13 12.57 -3.30 1.92
C GLY A 13 11.41 -2.31 1.88
N TYR A 14 10.48 -2.47 0.94
CA TYR A 14 9.31 -1.58 0.86
C TYR A 14 8.34 -1.84 2.01
N LYS A 15 7.92 -0.79 2.70
CA LYS A 15 6.89 -0.79 3.76
C LYS A 15 5.72 0.09 3.39
N CYS A 16 4.54 -0.26 3.86
CA CYS A 16 3.32 0.53 3.74
C CYS A 16 3.27 1.58 4.86
N SER A 17 3.19 2.86 4.52
CA SER A 17 3.09 3.95 5.51
C SER A 17 1.72 4.07 6.17
N VAL A 18 0.69 3.41 5.61
CA VAL A 18 -0.67 3.42 6.17
C VAL A 18 -0.81 2.39 7.29
N THR A 19 -0.36 1.16 7.06
CA THR A 19 -0.48 0.08 8.05
C THR A 19 0.80 -0.15 8.87
N GLY A 20 1.95 0.26 8.34
CA GLY A 20 3.28 -0.02 8.91
C GLY A 20 3.88 -1.37 8.47
N ASP A 21 3.12 -2.21 7.78
CA ASP A 21 3.54 -3.55 7.36
C ASP A 21 4.48 -3.51 6.16
N ARG A 22 5.21 -4.61 5.93
CA ARG A 22 6.01 -4.79 4.71
C ARG A 22 5.10 -4.95 3.49
N CYS A 23 5.50 -4.34 2.38
CA CYS A 23 4.80 -4.46 1.11
C CYS A 23 4.93 -5.90 0.60
N ILE A 24 3.81 -6.50 0.22
CA ILE A 24 3.75 -7.87 -0.29
C ILE A 24 4.39 -7.98 -1.69
N PHE A 25 4.44 -6.86 -2.42
CA PHE A 25 4.98 -6.78 -3.76
C PHE A 25 6.43 -6.30 -3.77
N MET A 26 7.27 -6.93 -4.60
CA MET A 26 8.68 -6.53 -4.80
C MET A 26 8.81 -5.10 -5.36
N ILE A 27 7.88 -4.70 -6.22
CA ILE A 27 7.74 -3.32 -6.71
C ILE A 27 6.36 -2.85 -6.24
N PRO A 28 6.27 -1.79 -5.40
CA PRO A 28 5.00 -1.36 -4.83
C PRO A 28 3.96 -1.06 -5.89
N ASN A 29 2.73 -1.55 -5.72
CA ASN A 29 1.66 -1.38 -6.69
C ASN A 29 0.31 -1.19 -5.97
N SER A 30 -0.13 0.06 -5.84
CA SER A 30 -1.35 0.40 -5.10
C SER A 30 -2.61 -0.14 -5.76
N LYS A 31 -2.67 -0.17 -7.10
CA LYS A 31 -3.82 -0.75 -7.82
C LYS A 31 -3.98 -2.24 -7.54
N ARG A 32 -2.89 -3.00 -7.61
CA ARG A 32 -2.92 -4.44 -7.26
C ARG A 32 -3.22 -4.68 -5.79
N CYS A 33 -2.75 -3.80 -4.91
CA CYS A 33 -3.09 -3.84 -3.49
C CYS A 33 -4.60 -3.68 -3.27
N ALA A 34 -5.21 -2.72 -3.98
CA ALA A 34 -6.64 -2.47 -3.95
C ALA A 34 -7.44 -3.65 -4.54
N GLU A 35 -7.02 -4.19 -5.68
CA GLU A 35 -7.71 -5.31 -6.35
C GLU A 35 -7.67 -6.62 -5.54
N LEU A 36 -6.54 -6.95 -4.94
CA LEU A 36 -6.34 -8.25 -4.27
C LEU A 36 -6.70 -8.23 -2.79
N TYR A 37 -6.44 -7.12 -2.11
CA TYR A 37 -6.59 -7.01 -0.66
C TYR A 37 -7.62 -5.97 -0.24
N GLY A 38 -8.15 -5.18 -1.18
CA GLY A 38 -9.03 -4.05 -0.86
C GLY A 38 -8.32 -2.99 -0.02
N GLU A 39 -6.99 -2.89 -0.13
CA GLU A 39 -6.15 -2.01 0.67
C GLU A 39 -5.43 -0.96 -0.20
N GLY A 40 -4.91 0.06 0.47
CA GLY A 40 -4.14 1.10 -0.18
C GLY A 40 -5.01 2.17 -0.85
N PRO A 41 -4.37 3.21 -1.38
CA PRO A 41 -5.05 4.45 -1.70
C PRO A 41 -5.89 4.42 -2.98
N ASP A 42 -5.77 3.34 -3.75
CA ASP A 42 -6.59 3.10 -4.93
C ASP A 42 -7.77 2.17 -4.61
N SER A 43 -7.93 1.75 -3.34
CA SER A 43 -9.12 1.01 -2.92
C SER A 43 -10.29 1.98 -2.82
N GLU A 44 -11.47 1.55 -3.27
CA GLU A 44 -12.72 2.29 -3.08
C GLU A 44 -13.20 2.23 -1.61
N ARG A 45 -12.28 2.15 -0.64
CA ARG A 45 -12.62 2.51 0.74
C ARG A 45 -12.78 4.01 0.76
N GLU A 46 -13.98 4.46 0.46
CA GLU A 46 -14.46 5.73 0.96
C GLU A 46 -14.28 5.67 2.47
N ASP A 47 -13.28 6.39 2.99
CA ASP A 47 -13.22 6.76 4.39
C ASP A 47 -14.46 7.62 4.66
N LEU A 48 -15.60 6.94 4.86
CA LEU A 48 -16.81 7.46 5.47
C LEU A 48 -16.48 7.75 6.94
N GLU A 49 -15.69 8.79 7.18
CA GLU A 49 -15.71 9.51 8.45
C GLU A 49 -16.93 10.44 8.41
N ASN A 50 -18.02 10.02 9.06
CA ASN A 50 -18.98 10.91 9.71
C ASN A 50 -18.43 11.30 11.08
#